data_AF-A0A959SGR7-F1
#
_entry.id   AF-A0A959SGR7-F1
#
_cell.length_a   1.000
_cell.length_b   1.000
_cell.length_c   1.000
_cell.angle_alpha   90.00
_cell.angle_beta   90.00
_cell.angle_gamma   90.00
#
_symmetry.space_group_name_H-M   'P 1'
#
loop_
_entity.id
_entity.type
_entity.pdbx_description
1 polymer ?
#
loop_
_entity_poly.entity_id
_entity_poly.type
_entity_poly.pdbx_seq_one_letter_code
_entity_poly.pdbx_strand_id
1 'polypeptide(L)' 'MSLDAELRNDADAANEPLLKDNKDRFVIFPIQHHDIWNFYKKHEASFWTAEEIDLHADLTDWNDK' A
#
# COMPACT_ATOMS: atom_id res chain seq x y z
N MET A 1 -27.88 19.68 -9.22
CA MET A 1 -26.57 19.16 -8.80
C MET A 1 -26.17 18.16 -9.85
N SER A 2 -25.16 18.49 -10.67
CA SER A 2 -24.85 17.84 -11.94
C SER A 2 -24.51 16.37 -11.77
N LEU A 3 -25.19 15.54 -12.56
CA LEU A 3 -24.92 14.13 -12.76
C LEU A 3 -23.77 13.94 -13.77
N ASP A 4 -22.72 14.75 -13.65
CA ASP A 4 -21.52 14.75 -14.52
C ASP A 4 -20.26 14.25 -13.78
N ALA A 5 -20.42 13.72 -12.56
CA ALA A 5 -19.31 13.23 -11.73
C ALA A 5 -19.04 11.73 -11.89
N GLU A 6 -19.62 11.06 -12.89
CA GLU A 6 -19.48 9.63 -13.10
C GLU A 6 -19.18 9.34 -14.57
N LEU A 7 -17.92 9.55 -14.97
CA LEU A 7 -17.15 8.73 -15.90
C LEU A 7 -15.76 9.37 -16.01
N ARG A 8 -14.84 8.93 -15.14
CA ARG A 8 -13.41 9.22 -15.30
C ARG A 8 -13.02 8.68 -16.68
N ASN A 9 -12.72 9.57 -17.63
CA ASN A 9 -12.29 9.19 -18.97
C ASN A 9 -11.12 8.20 -18.86
N ASP A 10 -11.24 7.03 -19.46
CA ASP A 10 -10.14 6.06 -19.56
C ASP A 10 -8.89 6.68 -20.23
N ALA A 11 -9.09 7.78 -20.97
CA ALA A 11 -8.02 8.60 -21.56
C ALA A 11 -7.16 9.34 -20.53
N ASP A 12 -7.69 9.69 -19.36
CA ASP A 12 -6.90 10.30 -18.27
C ASP A 12 -6.03 9.25 -17.55
N ALA A 13 -6.54 8.03 -17.38
CA ALA A 13 -5.78 6.91 -16.83
C ALA A 13 -4.54 6.58 -17.70
N ALA A 14 -4.63 6.73 -19.03
CA ALA A 14 -3.50 6.55 -19.93
C ALA A 14 -2.41 7.65 -19.79
N ASN A 15 -2.75 8.81 -19.20
CA ASN A 15 -1.83 9.92 -19.00
C ASN A 15 -1.25 10.01 -17.58
N GLU A 16 -1.71 9.17 -16.66
CA GLU A 16 -1.20 9.13 -15.30
C GLU A 16 0.29 8.70 -15.29
N PRO A 17 1.20 9.51 -14.72
CA PRO A 17 2.63 9.25 -14.75
C PRO A 17 3.04 8.01 -13.95
N LEU A 18 2.22 7.56 -12.99
CA LEU A 18 2.46 6.34 -12.20
C LEU A 18 2.16 5.05 -12.97
N LEU A 19 1.30 5.12 -13.99
CA LEU A 19 0.90 3.98 -14.84
C LEU A 19 1.77 3.84 -16.10
N LYS A 20 2.71 4.77 -16.31
CA LYS A 20 3.66 4.76 -17.43
C LYS A 20 4.93 4.01 -17.06
N ASP A 21 5.28 2.99 -17.84
CA ASP A 21 6.54 2.28 -17.70
C ASP A 21 7.74 3.23 -17.89
N ASN A 22 8.61 3.31 -16.88
CA ASN A 22 9.83 4.11 -16.93
C ASN A 22 11.05 3.24 -17.25
N LYS A 23 11.37 3.10 -18.54
CA LYS A 23 12.50 2.29 -19.02
C LYS A 23 13.88 2.91 -18.76
N ASP A 24 13.94 4.18 -18.36
CA ASP A 24 15.19 4.91 -18.11
C ASP A 24 15.65 4.80 -16.64
N ARG A 25 14.84 4.17 -15.78
CA ARG A 25 15.14 4.01 -14.35
C ARG A 25 15.68 2.62 -14.03
N PHE A 26 16.99 2.45 -14.19
CA PHE A 26 17.72 1.21 -13.89
C PHE A 26 18.11 1.04 -12.42
N VAL A 27 18.02 2.11 -11.64
CA VAL A 27 18.40 2.15 -10.22
C VAL A 27 17.34 2.89 -9.41
N ILE A 28 17.16 2.48 -8.14
CA ILE A 28 16.14 3.07 -7.27
C ILE A 28 16.53 4.48 -6.78
N PHE A 29 17.81 4.82 -6.84
CA PHE A 29 18.31 6.14 -6.47
C PHE A 29 18.54 6.99 -7.72
N PRO A 30 18.16 8.28 -7.70
CA PRO A 30 17.50 9.02 -6.61
C PRO A 30 16.00 8.71 -6.50
N ILE A 31 15.44 8.85 -5.27
CA ILE A 31 14.01 8.63 -5.01
C ILE A 31 13.20 9.81 -5.58
N GLN A 32 12.18 9.53 -6.40
CA GLN A 32 11.32 10.57 -6.98
C GLN A 32 10.06 10.82 -6.13
N HIS A 33 9.47 9.75 -5.58
CA HIS A 33 8.26 9.80 -4.75
C HIS A 33 8.60 9.50 -3.29
N HIS A 34 8.97 10.55 -2.56
CA HIS A 34 9.37 10.44 -1.15
C HIS A 34 8.21 10.01 -0.23
N ASP A 35 6.99 10.44 -0.55
CA ASP A 35 5.77 10.02 0.12
C ASP A 35 5.55 8.50 0.05
N ILE A 36 5.59 7.94 -1.17
CA ILE A 36 5.42 6.49 -1.40
C ILE A 36 6.55 5.72 -0.71
N TRP A 37 7.79 6.22 -0.81
CA TRP A 37 8.94 5.60 -0.15
C TRP A 37 8.84 5.61 1.38
N ASN A 38 8.35 6.71 1.96
CA ASN A 38 8.13 6.80 3.41
C ASN A 38 7.08 5.79 3.89
N PHE A 39 5.99 5.61 3.14
CA PHE A 39 4.99 4.59 3.45
C PHE A 39 5.54 3.16 3.31
N TYR A 40 6.34 2.91 2.27
CA TYR A 40 7.05 1.64 2.12
C TYR A 40 7.96 1.36 3.32
N LYS A 41 8.76 2.34 3.75
CA LYS A 41 9.63 2.20 4.93
C LYS A 41 8.86 2.04 6.24
N LYS A 42 7.72 2.71 6.38
CA LYS A 42 6.82 2.51 7.54
C LYS A 42 6.27 1.09 7.59
N HIS A 43 5.88 0.54 6.44
CA HIS A 43 5.41 -0.84 6.33
C HIS A 43 6.54 -1.83 6.65
N GLU A 44 7.74 -1.64 6.09
CA GLU A 44 8.93 -2.46 6.38
C GLU A 44 9.26 -2.43 7.89
N ALA A 45 9.16 -1.27 8.54
CA ALA A 45 9.36 -1.14 9.98
C ALA A 45 8.22 -1.74 10.84
N SER A 46 7.06 -2.03 10.24
CA SER A 46 5.89 -2.60 10.92
C SER A 46 5.74 -4.10 10.63
N PHE A 47 6.82 -4.76 10.21
CA PHE A 47 6.83 -6.19 9.96
C PHE A 47 6.76 -6.97 11.28
N TRP A 48 5.82 -7.90 11.37
CA TRP A 48 5.67 -8.82 12.49
C TRP A 48 5.46 -10.23 11.96
N THR A 49 5.93 -11.22 12.71
CA THR A 49 5.78 -12.64 12.39
C THR A 49 4.68 -13.29 13.21
N ALA A 50 4.01 -14.31 12.67
CA ALA A 50 2.92 -15.00 13.38
C ALA A 50 3.34 -15.63 14.71
N GLU A 51 4.63 -15.89 14.90
CA GLU A 51 5.23 -16.41 16.14
C GLU A 51 5.32 -15.35 17.25
N GLU A 52 5.15 -14.06 16.93
CA GLU A 52 5.09 -12.96 17.90
C GLU A 52 3.73 -12.85 18.59
N ILE A 53 2.72 -13.60 18.15
CA ILE A 53 1.40 -13.65 18.78
C ILE A 53 1.32 -14.85 19.72
N ASP A 54 1.21 -14.59 21.03
CA ASP A 54 0.87 -15.62 22.03
C ASP A 54 -0.65 -15.81 22.07
N LEU A 55 -1.11 -17.01 21.72
CA LEU A 55 -2.53 -17.39 21.68
C LEU A 55 -2.95 -18.24 22.90
N HIS A 56 -2.08 -18.40 23.91
CA HIS A 56 -2.35 -19.26 25.05
C HIS A 56 -3.53 -18.77 25.90
N ALA A 57 -3.60 -17.45 26.12
CA ALA A 57 -4.69 -16.83 26.87
C ALA A 57 -6.02 -16.89 26.11
N ASP A 58 -6.00 -16.65 24.79
CA ASP A 58 -7.17 -16.68 23.91
C ASP A 58 -7.89 -18.03 23.94
N LEU A 59 -7.16 -19.15 24.03
CA LEU A 59 -7.75 -20.49 24.12
C LEU A 59 -8.57 -20.69 25.41
N THR A 60 -8.16 -20.06 26.51
CA THR A 60 -8.87 -20.18 27.80
C THR A 60 -10.12 -19.33 27.78
N ASP A 61 -10.02 -18.08 27.31
CA ASP A 61 -11.16 -17.17 27.16
C ASP A 61 -12.21 -17.68 26.16
N TRP A 62 -11.80 -18.45 25.14
CA TRP A 62 -12.71 -19.04 24.16
C TRP A 62 -13.54 -20.21 24.71
N ASN A 63 -12.99 -20.99 25.65
CA ASN A 63 -13.65 -22.19 26.17
C ASN A 63 -14.55 -21.92 27.38
N ASP A 64 -14.24 -20.89 28.18
CA ASP A 64 -14.90 -20.62 29.47
C ASP A 64 -15.92 -19.47 29.42
N LYS A 65 -16.40 -19.06 28.23
CA LYS A 65 -17.34 -17.93 28.06
C LYS A 65 -18.54 -18.21 27.17
#